data_AF-A0A6N7ATY7-F1
#
_entry.id   AF-A0A6N7ATY7-F1
#
_cell.length_a   1.000
_cell.length_b   1.000
_cell.length_c   1.000
_cell.angle_alpha   90.00
_cell.angle_beta   90.00
_cell.angle_gamma   90.00
#
_symmetry.space_group_name_H-M   'P 1'
#
loop_
_entity.id
_entity.type
_entity.pdbx_description
1 polymer ?
#
loop_
_entity_poly.entity_id
_entity_poly.type
_entity_poly.pdbx_seq_one_letter_code
_entity_poly.pdbx_strand_id
1 'polypeptide(L)'
;MREDNIRKALDEIKKNLEESFGAGMAARILFSARDNVNAPIIGITQEKFIDLAKAVCTDARVKEMWGDFGAKERLSKWEKLGLS
;
A
#
# COMPACT_ATOMS: atom_id res chain seq x y z
N MET A 1 -13.68 7.52 13.32
CA MET A 1 -12.31 7.10 13.71
C MET A 1 -11.68 6.14 12.72
N ARG A 2 -12.37 5.08 12.24
CA ARG A 2 -11.80 4.12 11.27
C ARG A 2 -11.36 4.69 9.91
N GLU A 3 -12.13 5.60 9.32
CA GLU A 3 -11.79 6.17 8.00
C GLU A 3 -10.54 7.07 8.05
N ASP A 4 -10.29 7.73 9.17
CA ASP A 4 -9.12 8.61 9.36
C ASP A 4 -7.81 7.79 9.42
N ASN A 5 -7.86 6.61 10.02
CA ASN A 5 -6.72 5.70 10.14
C ASN A 5 -6.37 5.05 8.80
N ILE A 6 -7.38 4.63 8.02
CA ILE A 6 -7.15 4.08 6.67
C ILE A 6 -6.55 5.15 5.75
N ARG A 7 -7.00 6.40 5.86
CA ARG A 7 -6.44 7.50 5.08
C ARG A 7 -4.96 7.75 5.42
N LYS A 8 -4.61 7.78 6.71
CA LYS A 8 -3.21 7.89 7.16
C LYS A 8 -2.36 6.73 6.66
N ALA A 9 -2.89 5.51 6.72
CA ALA A 9 -2.18 4.32 6.27
C ALA A 9 -1.95 4.34 4.74
N LEU A 10 -2.92 4.84 3.96
CA LEU A 10 -2.75 5.07 2.52
C LEU A 10 -1.70 6.13 2.21
N ASP A 11 -1.71 7.24 2.95
CA ASP A 11 -0.70 8.30 2.79
C ASP A 11 0.71 7.78 3.14
N GLU A 12 0.84 6.87 4.11
CA GLU A 12 2.11 6.23 4.45
C GLU A 12 2.62 5.30 3.34
N ILE A 13 1.75 4.44 2.78
CA ILE A 13 2.09 3.60 1.62
C ILE A 13 2.58 4.48 0.48
N LYS A 14 1.81 5.53 0.17
CA LYS A 14 2.15 6.47 -0.90
C LYS A 14 3.51 7.11 -0.64
N LYS A 15 3.75 7.64 0.56
CA LYS A 15 5.02 8.26 0.93
C LYS A 15 6.20 7.28 0.77
N ASN A 16 6.09 6.06 1.27
CA ASN A 16 7.17 5.06 1.15
C ASN A 16 7.45 4.68 -0.31
N LEU A 17 6.41 4.56 -1.14
CA LEU A 17 6.57 4.33 -2.58
C LEU A 17 7.22 5.54 -3.27
N GLU A 18 6.81 6.76 -2.92
CA GLU A 18 7.38 7.98 -3.48
C GLU A 18 8.87 8.15 -3.11
N GLU A 19 9.24 7.85 -1.86
CA GLU A 19 10.63 7.87 -1.40
C GLU A 19 11.50 6.83 -2.13
N SER A 20 10.93 5.70 -2.54
CA SER A 20 11.68 4.60 -3.15
C SER A 20 11.74 4.68 -4.68
N PHE A 21 10.65 5.13 -5.32
CA PHE A 21 10.48 5.06 -6.77
C PHE A 21 10.21 6.41 -7.43
N GLY A 22 9.98 7.47 -6.65
CA GLY A 22 9.50 8.76 -7.14
C GLY A 22 8.00 8.79 -7.42
N ALA A 23 7.42 9.99 -7.44
CA ALA A 23 5.97 10.23 -7.56
C ALA A 23 5.31 9.53 -8.76
N GLY A 24 5.96 9.57 -9.93
CA GLY A 24 5.39 8.97 -11.15
C GLY A 24 5.27 7.45 -11.08
N MET A 25 6.30 6.76 -10.53
CA MET A 25 6.30 5.30 -10.45
C MET A 25 5.48 4.81 -9.24
N ALA A 26 5.51 5.55 -8.13
CA ALA A 26 4.65 5.30 -6.97
C ALA A 26 3.17 5.27 -7.37
N ALA A 27 2.73 6.26 -8.16
CA ALA A 27 1.38 6.29 -8.70
C ALA A 27 1.08 5.05 -9.55
N ARG A 28 1.98 4.65 -10.45
CA ARG A 28 1.80 3.45 -11.30
C ARG A 28 1.70 2.16 -10.49
N ILE A 29 2.51 2.00 -9.45
CA ILE A 29 2.45 0.83 -8.54
C ILE A 29 1.12 0.82 -7.81
N LEU A 30 0.68 1.96 -7.27
CA LEU A 30 -0.61 2.07 -6.57
C LEU A 30 -1.79 1.79 -7.49
N PHE A 31 -1.79 2.34 -8.72
CA PHE A 31 -2.86 2.06 -9.70
C PHE A 31 -2.90 0.57 -10.06
N SER A 32 -1.75 -0.04 -10.35
CA SER A 32 -1.69 -1.48 -10.66
C SER A 32 -2.17 -2.34 -9.50
N ALA A 33 -1.75 -2.03 -8.27
CA ALA A 33 -2.18 -2.75 -7.08
C ALA A 33 -3.69 -2.62 -6.86
N ARG A 34 -4.22 -1.41 -7.04
CA ARG A 34 -5.65 -1.11 -6.93
C ARG A 34 -6.47 -1.91 -7.94
N ASP A 35 -6.05 -1.92 -9.19
CA ASP A 35 -6.74 -2.64 -10.27
C ASP A 35 -6.73 -4.15 -9.99
N ASN A 36 -5.64 -4.69 -9.46
CA ASN A 36 -5.53 -6.11 -9.09
C ASN A 36 -6.52 -6.54 -7.98
N VAL A 37 -6.80 -5.68 -7.00
CA VAL A 37 -7.69 -6.02 -5.86
C VAL A 37 -9.08 -5.42 -5.95
N ASN A 38 -9.34 -4.68 -7.03
CA ASN A 38 -10.54 -3.88 -7.25
C ASN A 38 -10.89 -3.03 -6.02
N ALA A 39 -9.89 -2.31 -5.50
CA ALA A 39 -10.06 -1.45 -4.33
C ALA A 39 -10.58 -0.06 -4.76
N PRO A 40 -11.65 0.47 -4.14
CA PRO A 40 -12.04 1.86 -4.35
C PRO A 40 -11.05 2.81 -3.66
N ILE A 41 -10.81 4.00 -4.22
CA ILE A 41 -9.97 5.04 -3.56
C ILE A 41 -10.78 5.77 -2.48
N ILE A 42 -12.08 5.97 -2.73
CA ILE A 42 -12.99 6.66 -1.82
C ILE A 42 -13.80 5.61 -1.08
N GLY A 43 -13.83 5.69 0.25
CA GLY A 43 -14.56 4.71 1.08
C GLY A 43 -13.90 3.33 1.11
N ILE A 44 -12.58 3.26 0.93
CA ILE A 44 -11.86 1.99 1.04
C ILE A 44 -12.11 1.35 2.41
N THR A 45 -12.56 0.11 2.39
CA THR A 45 -12.74 -0.66 3.63
C THR A 45 -11.39 -1.12 4.14
N GLN A 46 -11.32 -1.44 5.42
CA GLN A 46 -10.12 -1.98 6.04
C GLN A 46 -9.59 -3.24 5.33
N GLU A 47 -10.48 -4.16 4.96
CA GLU A 47 -10.12 -5.37 4.21
C GLU A 47 -9.50 -5.01 2.86
N LYS A 48 -10.12 -4.08 2.12
CA LYS A 48 -9.60 -3.62 0.83
C LYS A 48 -8.29 -2.86 0.93
N PHE A 49 -8.07 -2.15 2.04
CA PHE A 49 -6.79 -1.54 2.34
C PHE A 49 -5.70 -2.60 2.55
N ILE A 50 -5.97 -3.65 3.33
CA ILE A 50 -5.04 -4.75 3.56
C ILE A 50 -4.73 -5.47 2.24
N ASP A 51 -5.74 -5.72 1.41
CA ASP A 51 -5.54 -6.32 0.09
C ASP A 51 -4.67 -5.43 -0.80
N LEU A 52 -4.90 -4.11 -0.80
CA LEU A 52 -4.09 -3.16 -1.55
C LEU A 52 -2.62 -3.17 -1.07
N ALA A 53 -2.40 -3.14 0.25
CA ALA A 53 -1.07 -3.21 0.85
C ALA A 53 -0.34 -4.50 0.45
N LYS A 54 -1.03 -5.64 0.47
CA LYS A 54 -0.50 -6.92 0.00
C LYS A 54 -0.15 -6.85 -1.48
N ALA A 55 -1.06 -6.33 -2.32
CA ALA A 55 -0.85 -6.21 -3.75
C ALA A 55 0.39 -5.36 -4.08
N VAL A 56 0.59 -4.23 -3.38
CA VAL A 56 1.80 -3.41 -3.47
C VAL A 56 3.04 -4.23 -3.11
N CYS A 57 3.04 -4.91 -1.96
CA CYS A 57 4.20 -5.72 -1.53
C CYS A 57 4.46 -6.95 -2.41
N THR A 58 3.48 -7.40 -3.19
CA THR A 58 3.64 -8.48 -4.17
C THR A 58 4.05 -7.99 -5.56
N ASP A 59 4.04 -6.68 -5.83
CA ASP A 59 4.49 -6.12 -7.10
C ASP A 59 5.97 -6.45 -7.32
N ALA A 60 6.30 -6.93 -8.51
CA ALA A 60 7.65 -7.37 -8.84
C ALA A 60 8.68 -6.25 -8.62
N ARG A 61 8.35 -5.01 -8.97
CA ARG A 61 9.24 -3.85 -8.80
C ARG A 61 9.46 -3.53 -7.33
N VAL A 62 8.42 -3.71 -6.51
CA VAL A 62 8.49 -3.53 -5.06
C VAL A 62 9.36 -4.60 -4.42
N LYS A 63 9.23 -5.86 -4.83
CA LYS A 63 10.08 -6.94 -4.36
C LYS A 63 11.54 -6.77 -4.78
N GLU A 64 11.79 -6.29 -6.00
CA GLU A 64 13.14 -6.00 -6.48
C GLU A 64 13.79 -4.86 -5.68
N MET A 65 13.04 -3.80 -5.37
CA MET A 65 13.58 -2.62 -4.68
C MET A 65 13.73 -2.80 -3.17
N TRP A 66 12.74 -3.40 -2.51
CA TRP A 66 12.71 -3.53 -1.04
C TRP A 66 13.16 -4.91 -0.54
N GLY A 67 13.26 -5.89 -1.43
CA GLY A 67 13.44 -7.29 -1.08
C GLY A 67 12.18 -7.89 -0.45
N ASP A 68 12.09 -9.23 -0.43
CA ASP A 68 10.97 -9.93 0.20
C ASP A 68 10.84 -9.63 1.70
N PHE A 69 11.97 -9.42 2.40
CA PHE A 69 11.96 -9.08 3.82
C PHE A 69 11.44 -7.66 4.06
N GLY A 70 11.95 -6.67 3.33
CA GLY A 70 11.55 -5.27 3.48
C GLY A 70 10.10 -5.01 3.06
N ALA A 71 9.59 -5.76 2.07
CA ALA A 71 8.18 -5.73 1.70
C ALA A 71 7.27 -6.34 2.78
N LYS A 72 7.68 -7.45 3.42
CA LYS A 72 6.93 -8.08 4.52
C LYS A 72 6.89 -7.21 5.77
N GLU A 73 8.00 -6.58 6.15
CA GLU A 73 8.02 -5.69 7.32
C GLU A 73 7.09 -4.49 7.14
N ARG A 74 7.10 -3.86 5.96
CA ARG A 74 6.19 -2.74 5.63
C ARG A 74 4.74 -3.19 5.64
N LEU A 75 4.44 -4.34 5.03
CA LEU A 75 3.10 -4.91 5.06
C LEU A 75 2.57 -5.08 6.49
N SER A 76 3.37 -5.66 7.39
CA SER A 76 2.95 -5.87 8.78
C SER A 76 2.70 -4.55 9.53
N LYS A 77 3.47 -3.50 9.23
CA LYS A 77 3.23 -2.15 9.77
C LYS A 77 1.93 -1.56 9.24
N TRP A 78 1.70 -1.63 7.93
CA TRP A 78 0.51 -1.08 7.31
C TRP A 78 -0.76 -1.82 7.74
N GLU A 79 -0.72 -3.14 7.87
CA GLU A 79 -1.84 -3.92 8.41
C GLU A 79 -2.22 -3.42 9.81
N LYS A 80 -1.24 -3.18 10.69
CA LYS A 80 -1.49 -2.62 12.03
C LYS A 80 -2.10 -1.22 12.00
N LEU A 81 -1.68 -0.38 11.06
CA LEU A 81 -2.23 0.98 10.89
C LEU A 81 -3.67 0.96 10.36
N GLY A 82 -3.99 0.04 9.46
CA GLY A 82 -5.36 -0.18 8.98
C GLY A 82 -6.27 -0.84 10.03
N LEU A 83 -5.69 -1.54 11.01
CA LEU A 83 -6.37 -2.19 12.14
C LEU A 83 -6.58 -1.33 13.38
N SER A 84 -5.81 -0.24 13.54
CA SER A 84 -5.90 0.69 14.67
C SER A 84 -7.04 1.69 14.49
#